data_AF-A0A7G2M245-F1
#
_entry.id   AF-A0A7G2M245-F1
#
_cell.length_a   1.000
_cell.length_b   1.000
_cell.length_c   1.000
_cell.angle_alpha   90.00
_cell.angle_beta   90.00
_cell.angle_gamma   90.00
#
_symmetry.space_group_name_H-M   'P 1'
#
loop_
_entity.id
_entity.type
_entity.pdbx_description
1 polymer ?
#
loop_
_entity_poly.entity_id
_entity_poly.type
_entity_poly.pdbx_seq_one_letter_code
_entity_poly.pdbx_strand_id
1 'polypeptide(L)'
;MSLSNVSPTTTLLDWLREERGLTGTKEGCNEGDCGACSVMITDENGSRALNGCILFLPQVNGKAVTTVEGMASADGTLHPVQETMVEHHGSQCGFCTPGFVVSMATAHLNGATDHDVQLAGNLCRCTGYAPIIRAAEAAAGAPVPAHLRSLKDNLAQDIPAPAKADGAPHVQPENSDALAAWYPDNPDATLIAGATDVGLWVTKGFRELGAVAFLNRCADLRGITEDETGLRIGAMTTLTEVEAKLSPLFPSLGVMLRRYGSTQVRNAATLGGNIANGSP
;
A
#
# COMPACT_ATOMS: atom_id res chain seq x y z
N MET A 1 -7.27 5.07 -17.19
CA MET A 1 -6.33 4.49 -18.17
C MET A 1 -6.44 2.98 -18.08
N SER A 2 -6.45 2.24 -19.19
CA SER A 2 -6.26 0.78 -19.17
C SER A 2 -4.79 0.45 -19.51
N LEU A 3 -4.27 -0.62 -18.91
CA LEU A 3 -2.95 -1.16 -19.21
C LEU A 3 -3.14 -2.48 -19.97
N SER A 4 -2.38 -2.68 -21.04
CA SER A 4 -2.33 -3.94 -21.80
C SER A 4 -0.87 -4.38 -21.96
N ASN A 5 -0.66 -5.68 -22.15
CA ASN A 5 0.68 -6.27 -22.35
C ASN A 5 1.68 -5.99 -21.23
N VAL A 6 1.20 -5.94 -19.98
CA VAL A 6 2.07 -5.81 -18.80
C VAL A 6 2.03 -7.12 -18.01
N SER A 7 3.18 -7.57 -17.52
CA SER A 7 3.24 -8.77 -16.67
C SER A 7 2.40 -8.57 -15.40
N PRO A 8 1.63 -9.59 -14.95
CA PRO A 8 0.88 -9.50 -13.70
C PRO A 8 1.78 -9.31 -12.47
N THR A 9 3.06 -9.69 -12.55
CA THR A 9 4.06 -9.52 -11.49
C THR A 9 4.93 -8.28 -11.67
N THR A 10 4.63 -7.40 -12.63
CA THR A 10 5.27 -6.07 -12.69
C THR A 10 4.88 -5.27 -11.45
N THR A 11 5.89 -4.79 -10.72
CA THR A 11 5.68 -3.95 -9.54
C THR A 11 5.22 -2.56 -9.99
N LEU A 12 4.43 -1.89 -9.13
CA LEU A 12 4.00 -0.53 -9.38
C LEU A 12 5.20 0.41 -9.47
N LEU A 13 6.24 0.18 -8.66
CA LEU A 13 7.46 0.98 -8.69
C LEU A 13 8.15 0.93 -10.05
N ASP A 14 8.37 -0.27 -10.60
CA ASP A 14 9.03 -0.45 -11.90
C ASP A 14 8.22 0.22 -13.00
N TRP A 15 6.90 0.02 -13.00
CA TRP A 15 6.03 0.65 -13.98
C TRP A 15 6.03 2.19 -13.89
N LEU A 16 5.97 2.74 -12.67
CA LEU A 16 6.03 4.19 -12.48
C LEU A 16 7.34 4.79 -13.01
N ARG A 17 8.46 4.11 -12.77
CA ARG A 17 9.79 4.64 -13.09
C ARG A 17 10.17 4.41 -14.54
N GLU A 18 10.06 3.17 -15.00
CA GLU A 18 10.60 2.73 -16.28
C GLU A 18 9.63 3.00 -17.43
N GLU A 19 8.32 2.78 -17.22
CA GLU A 19 7.31 2.95 -18.28
C GLU A 19 6.70 4.37 -18.28
N ARG A 20 6.48 4.96 -17.10
CA ARG A 20 5.85 6.29 -16.98
C ARG A 20 6.83 7.44 -16.81
N GLY A 21 8.10 7.17 -16.52
CA GLY A 21 9.10 8.20 -16.26
C GLY A 21 8.86 9.03 -14.99
N LEU A 22 7.95 8.58 -14.10
CA LEU A 22 7.67 9.21 -12.80
C LEU A 22 8.72 8.74 -11.78
N THR A 23 9.91 9.33 -11.89
CA THR A 23 11.10 8.87 -11.18
C THR A 23 11.21 9.40 -9.75
N GLY A 24 10.26 10.20 -9.27
CA GLY A 24 10.22 10.73 -7.90
C GLY A 24 10.14 9.63 -6.85
N THR A 25 9.32 8.60 -7.09
CA THR A 25 9.28 7.38 -6.26
C THR A 25 10.57 6.57 -6.46
N LYS A 26 11.21 6.14 -5.36
CA LYS A 26 12.56 5.55 -5.40
C LYS A 26 12.59 4.08 -5.02
N GLU A 27 13.45 3.32 -5.69
CA GLU A 27 13.88 2.01 -5.22
C GLU A 27 15.03 2.19 -4.21
N GLY A 28 14.83 1.72 -2.97
CA GLY A 28 15.87 1.77 -1.93
C GLY A 28 16.31 0.38 -1.47
N CYS A 29 15.37 -0.42 -0.97
CA CYS A 29 15.62 -1.79 -0.50
C CYS A 29 14.99 -2.87 -1.40
N ASN A 30 13.87 -2.57 -2.08
CA ASN A 30 13.09 -3.50 -2.89
C ASN A 30 12.48 -4.70 -2.11
N GLU A 31 12.17 -4.50 -0.81
CA GLU A 31 11.52 -5.50 0.06
C GLU A 31 10.49 -4.90 1.03
N GLY A 32 10.11 -3.63 0.86
CA GLY A 32 9.10 -2.96 1.69
C GLY A 32 9.62 -2.29 2.97
N ASP A 33 10.89 -2.51 3.34
CA ASP A 33 11.43 -2.05 4.62
C ASP A 33 11.74 -0.54 4.70
N CYS A 34 12.27 0.05 3.62
CA CYS A 34 12.83 1.41 3.70
C CYS A 34 11.83 2.55 3.47
N GLY A 35 10.66 2.26 2.89
CA GLY A 35 9.63 3.26 2.57
C GLY A 35 9.99 4.31 1.51
N ALA A 36 11.17 4.25 0.88
CA ALA A 36 11.55 5.21 -0.17
C ALA A 36 10.61 5.14 -1.42
N CYS A 37 9.92 4.01 -1.57
CA CYS A 37 8.95 3.74 -2.61
C CYS A 37 7.49 3.99 -2.17
N SER A 38 7.24 4.67 -1.05
CA SER A 38 5.88 4.95 -0.59
C SER A 38 5.07 5.65 -1.70
N VAL A 39 3.88 5.11 -1.97
CA VAL A 39 2.84 5.70 -2.81
C VAL A 39 1.55 5.81 -2.01
N MET A 40 0.71 6.81 -2.28
CA MET A 40 -0.63 6.90 -1.72
C MET A 40 -1.59 6.18 -2.66
N ILE A 41 -2.35 5.23 -2.12
CA ILE A 41 -3.41 4.52 -2.82
C ILE A 41 -4.75 4.95 -2.22
N THR A 42 -5.64 5.45 -3.07
CA THR A 42 -7.00 5.82 -2.69
C THR A 42 -8.00 4.89 -3.38
N ASP A 43 -8.91 4.34 -2.58
CA ASP A 43 -10.09 3.61 -3.06
C ASP A 43 -11.33 4.00 -2.25
N GLU A 44 -12.43 3.26 -2.42
CA GLU A 44 -13.70 3.53 -1.75
C GLU A 44 -13.56 3.60 -0.21
N ASN A 45 -12.65 2.81 0.36
CA ASN A 45 -12.46 2.73 1.81
C ASN A 45 -11.61 3.88 2.36
N GLY A 46 -10.76 4.52 1.56
CA GLY A 46 -9.87 5.56 2.07
C GLY A 46 -8.56 5.66 1.31
N SER A 47 -7.73 6.60 1.76
CA SER A 47 -6.35 6.76 1.32
C SER A 47 -5.40 6.09 2.29
N ARG A 48 -4.41 5.37 1.78
CA ARG A 48 -3.38 4.70 2.58
C ARG A 48 -2.06 4.64 1.85
N ALA A 49 -0.97 4.71 2.60
CA ALA A 49 0.38 4.62 2.06
C ALA A 49 0.74 3.14 1.92
N LEU A 50 1.25 2.74 0.75
CA LEU A 50 1.74 1.39 0.45
C LEU A 50 3.15 1.45 -0.14
N ASN A 51 3.89 0.34 -0.08
CA ASN A 51 5.21 0.22 -0.69
C ASN A 51 5.09 -0.17 -2.18
N GLY A 52 5.40 0.74 -3.10
CA GLY A 52 5.30 0.47 -4.54
C GLY A 52 6.22 -0.65 -5.04
N CYS A 53 7.32 -0.95 -4.33
CA CYS A 53 8.28 -1.97 -4.76
C CYS A 53 7.76 -3.41 -4.63
N ILE A 54 6.78 -3.66 -3.76
CA ILE A 54 6.21 -5.00 -3.51
C ILE A 54 4.71 -5.05 -3.78
N LEU A 55 4.19 -4.02 -4.45
CA LEU A 55 2.79 -3.88 -4.84
C LEU A 55 2.70 -4.13 -6.35
N PHE A 56 1.97 -5.16 -6.77
CA PHE A 56 1.82 -5.48 -8.18
C PHE A 56 0.70 -4.66 -8.83
N LEU A 57 0.83 -4.36 -10.13
CA LEU A 57 -0.16 -3.57 -10.88
C LEU A 57 -1.61 -4.09 -10.77
N PRO A 58 -1.87 -5.41 -10.83
CA PRO A 58 -3.18 -5.98 -10.52
C PRO A 58 -3.85 -5.47 -9.23
N GLN A 59 -3.06 -5.22 -8.18
CA GLN A 59 -3.59 -4.82 -6.86
C GLN A 59 -4.05 -3.35 -6.81
N VAL A 60 -3.66 -2.52 -7.79
CA VAL A 60 -4.09 -1.12 -7.92
C VAL A 60 -5.14 -0.91 -9.01
N ASN A 61 -5.65 -1.99 -9.61
CA ASN A 61 -6.72 -1.92 -10.59
C ASN A 61 -7.96 -1.23 -9.99
N GLY A 62 -8.43 -0.16 -10.64
CA GLY A 62 -9.56 0.65 -10.20
C GLY A 62 -9.29 1.62 -9.04
N LYS A 63 -8.04 1.74 -8.58
CA LYS A 63 -7.64 2.65 -7.49
C LYS A 63 -6.94 3.87 -8.06
N ALA A 64 -6.95 4.97 -7.31
CA ALA A 64 -6.13 6.14 -7.61
C ALA A 64 -4.73 5.95 -7.00
N VAL A 65 -3.69 6.21 -7.79
CA VAL A 65 -2.28 6.18 -7.36
C VAL A 65 -1.74 7.61 -7.36
N THR A 66 -1.29 8.09 -6.21
CA THR A 66 -0.67 9.41 -6.06
C THR A 66 0.78 9.25 -5.60
N THR A 67 1.72 9.72 -6.40
CA THR A 67 3.16 9.74 -6.12
C THR A 67 3.59 11.11 -5.59
N VAL A 68 4.88 11.29 -5.28
CA VAL A 68 5.40 12.58 -4.82
C VAL A 68 5.13 13.73 -5.80
N GLU A 69 5.13 13.44 -7.11
CA GLU A 69 4.83 14.39 -8.18
C GLU A 69 3.37 14.88 -8.14
N GLY A 70 2.45 14.04 -7.63
CA GLY A 70 1.03 14.36 -7.51
C GLY A 70 0.65 15.11 -6.22
N MET A 71 1.62 15.42 -5.36
CA MET A 71 1.36 16.09 -4.07
C MET A 71 1.07 17.58 -4.26
N ALA A 72 1.80 18.24 -5.16
CA ALA A 72 1.55 19.63 -5.49
C ALA A 72 0.22 19.78 -6.25
N SER A 73 -0.46 20.90 -6.02
CA SER A 73 -1.64 21.30 -6.79
C SER A 73 -1.27 21.59 -8.24
N ALA A 74 -2.27 21.59 -9.13
CA ALA A 74 -2.05 21.82 -10.58
C ALA A 74 -1.42 23.19 -10.91
N ASP A 75 -1.55 24.18 -10.03
CA ASP A 75 -0.93 25.50 -10.14
C ASP A 75 0.52 25.54 -9.62
N GLY A 76 1.04 24.41 -9.15
CA GLY A 76 2.38 24.28 -8.57
C GLY A 76 2.45 24.58 -7.07
N THR A 77 1.33 24.94 -6.42
CA THR A 77 1.30 25.12 -4.96
C THR A 77 1.68 23.82 -4.28
N LEU A 78 2.73 23.86 -3.45
CA LEU A 78 3.24 22.68 -2.76
C LEU A 78 2.23 22.18 -1.74
N HIS A 79 2.24 20.87 -1.49
CA HIS A 79 1.56 20.34 -0.32
C HIS A 79 2.21 20.89 0.95
N PRO A 80 1.49 21.20 2.04
CA PRO A 80 2.08 21.70 3.28
C PRO A 80 3.26 20.86 3.79
N VAL A 81 3.15 19.53 3.73
CA VAL A 81 4.26 18.62 4.10
C VAL A 81 5.53 18.78 3.24
N GLN A 82 5.41 19.20 1.96
CA GLN A 82 6.58 19.49 1.12
C GLN A 82 7.25 20.79 1.57
N GLU A 83 6.45 21.82 1.88
CA GLU A 83 6.93 23.12 2.38
C GLU A 83 7.64 22.95 3.72
N THR A 84 7.00 22.29 4.70
CA THR A 84 7.55 22.13 6.04
C THR A 84 8.79 21.23 6.04
N MET A 85 8.91 20.27 5.13
CA MET A 85 10.13 19.48 4.95
C MET A 85 11.32 20.34 4.50
N VAL A 86 11.09 21.39 3.73
CA VAL A 86 12.13 22.38 3.36
C VAL A 86 12.45 23.27 4.56
N GLU A 87 11.43 23.87 5.16
CA GLU A 87 11.56 24.86 6.25
C GLU A 87 12.26 24.29 7.50
N HIS A 88 11.96 23.04 7.86
CA HIS A 88 12.53 22.39 9.03
C HIS A 88 13.79 21.57 8.75
N HIS A 89 14.36 21.70 7.54
CA HIS A 89 15.55 20.96 7.10
C HIS A 89 15.36 19.43 7.20
N GLY A 90 14.16 18.95 6.85
CA GLY A 90 13.78 17.54 6.82
C GLY A 90 14.41 16.75 5.67
N SER A 91 15.19 17.40 4.79
CA SER A 91 15.90 16.76 3.69
C SER A 91 17.38 17.14 3.67
N GLN A 92 18.24 16.15 3.36
CA GLN A 92 19.67 16.34 3.11
C GLN A 92 20.06 15.75 1.75
N CYS A 93 20.28 14.44 1.67
CA CYS A 93 20.60 13.78 0.39
C CYS A 93 19.39 13.70 -0.57
N GLY A 94 18.17 13.93 -0.06
CA GLY A 94 16.93 13.92 -0.84
C GLY A 94 16.37 12.55 -1.20
N PHE A 95 17.13 11.46 -1.10
CA PHE A 95 16.71 10.16 -1.64
C PHE A 95 15.45 9.58 -0.97
N CYS A 96 15.38 9.64 0.37
CA CYS A 96 14.22 9.14 1.11
C CYS A 96 13.06 10.14 1.16
N THR A 97 13.29 11.41 0.80
CA THR A 97 12.33 12.50 0.95
C THR A 97 11.00 12.25 0.25
N PRO A 98 10.96 11.74 -1.01
CA PRO A 98 9.70 11.37 -1.66
C PRO A 98 8.83 10.42 -0.84
N GLY A 99 9.45 9.37 -0.28
CA GLY A 99 8.75 8.37 0.52
C GLY A 99 8.16 8.96 1.81
N PHE A 100 8.92 9.81 2.50
CA PHE A 100 8.43 10.54 3.68
C PHE A 100 7.29 11.49 3.34
N VAL A 101 7.44 12.29 2.28
CA VAL A 101 6.41 13.25 1.83
C VAL A 101 5.08 12.53 1.57
N VAL A 102 5.12 11.39 0.87
CA VAL A 102 3.90 10.63 0.56
C VAL A 102 3.28 10.02 1.82
N SER A 103 4.07 9.43 2.72
CA SER A 103 3.57 8.90 3.99
C SER A 103 2.96 10.01 4.86
N MET A 104 3.63 11.17 4.97
CA MET A 104 3.14 12.33 5.71
C MET A 104 1.86 12.91 5.10
N ALA A 105 1.80 13.09 3.78
CA ALA A 105 0.61 13.59 3.11
C ALA A 105 -0.59 12.65 3.32
N THR A 106 -0.36 11.34 3.31
CA THR A 106 -1.41 10.36 3.61
C THR A 106 -1.89 10.46 5.05
N ALA A 107 -0.97 10.55 6.01
CA ALA A 107 -1.31 10.75 7.42
C ALA A 107 -2.08 12.06 7.62
N HIS A 108 -1.64 13.16 6.99
CA HIS A 108 -2.28 14.47 7.05
C HIS A 108 -3.69 14.45 6.46
N LEU A 109 -3.88 13.81 5.30
CA LEU A 109 -5.20 13.61 4.69
C LEU A 109 -6.15 12.83 5.61
N ASN A 110 -5.63 11.83 6.31
CA ASN A 110 -6.41 11.00 7.24
C ASN A 110 -6.58 11.63 8.64
N GLY A 111 -5.96 12.79 8.90
CA GLY A 111 -5.99 13.44 10.22
C GLY A 111 -5.18 12.70 11.30
N ALA A 112 -4.24 11.85 10.92
CA ALA A 112 -3.39 11.11 11.84
C ALA A 112 -2.32 12.02 12.45
N THR A 113 -2.16 11.94 13.77
CA THR A 113 -1.21 12.76 14.55
C THR A 113 -0.10 11.93 15.21
N ASP A 114 -0.16 10.60 15.08
CA ASP A 114 0.84 9.66 15.57
C ASP A 114 2.02 9.53 14.59
N HIS A 115 2.69 10.64 14.29
CA HIS A 115 3.71 10.74 13.23
C HIS A 115 4.82 9.69 13.34
N ASP A 116 5.27 9.35 14.55
CA ASP A 116 6.27 8.29 14.76
C ASP A 116 5.80 6.92 14.24
N VAL A 117 4.50 6.62 14.38
CA VAL A 117 3.91 5.37 13.89
C VAL A 117 3.71 5.43 12.38
N GLN A 118 3.18 6.55 11.87
CA GLN A 118 2.93 6.73 10.44
C GLN A 118 4.23 6.71 9.62
N LEU A 119 5.35 7.12 10.22
CA LEU A 119 6.66 7.22 9.55
C LEU A 119 7.65 6.12 9.94
N ALA A 120 7.26 5.18 10.80
CA ALA A 120 8.13 4.06 11.23
C ALA A 120 8.64 3.21 10.06
N GLY A 121 7.92 3.18 8.94
CA GLY A 121 8.31 2.49 7.71
C GLY A 121 9.20 3.27 6.75
N ASN A 122 9.64 4.47 7.11
CA ASN A 122 10.45 5.32 6.26
C ASN A 122 11.84 5.48 6.89
N LEU A 123 12.88 4.99 6.22
CA LEU A 123 14.25 5.04 6.71
C LEU A 123 14.99 6.26 6.16
N CYS A 124 15.67 6.98 7.04
CA CYS A 124 16.57 8.07 6.68
C CYS A 124 17.95 7.85 7.30
N ARG A 125 19.00 7.91 6.48
CA ARG A 125 20.39 7.76 6.97
C ARG A 125 21.10 9.08 7.27
N CYS A 126 20.52 10.22 6.89
CA CYS A 126 21.20 11.52 6.91
C CYS A 126 20.70 12.46 8.03
N THR A 127 19.38 12.55 8.23
CA THR A 127 18.79 13.66 9.01
C THR A 127 18.70 13.39 10.51
N GLY A 128 18.81 12.13 10.94
CA GLY A 128 18.55 11.74 12.33
C GLY A 128 17.07 11.86 12.75
N TYR A 129 16.15 11.93 11.78
CA TYR A 129 14.67 11.93 11.94
C TYR A 129 14.04 13.14 12.64
N ALA A 130 14.67 13.73 13.66
CA ALA A 130 14.12 14.87 14.40
C ALA A 130 13.59 16.03 13.51
N PRO A 131 14.30 16.50 12.46
CA PRO A 131 13.74 17.55 11.58
C PRO A 131 12.55 17.08 10.74
N ILE A 132 12.47 15.79 10.41
CA ILE A 132 11.38 15.19 9.64
C ILE A 132 10.10 15.14 10.49
N ILE A 133 10.21 14.75 11.77
CA ILE A 133 9.07 14.75 12.70
C ILE A 133 8.54 16.17 12.91
N ARG A 134 9.43 17.15 13.15
CA ARG A 134 9.02 18.57 13.26
C ARG A 134 8.27 19.06 12.02
N ALA A 135 8.70 18.65 10.82
CA ALA A 135 8.02 19.01 9.58
C ALA A 135 6.60 18.42 9.51
N ALA A 136 6.42 17.16 9.92
CA ALA A 136 5.11 16.52 9.97
C ALA A 136 4.16 17.22 10.96
N GLU A 137 4.65 17.51 12.17
CA GLU A 137 3.90 18.22 13.21
C GLU A 137 3.50 19.63 12.74
N ALA A 138 4.42 20.36 12.10
CA ALA A 138 4.15 21.71 11.58
C ALA A 138 3.07 21.70 10.47
N ALA A 139 3.02 20.65 9.65
CA ALA A 139 2.02 20.52 8.59
C ALA A 139 0.63 20.15 9.13
N ALA A 140 0.52 19.57 10.33
CA ALA A 140 -0.73 19.01 10.86
C ALA A 140 -1.88 20.05 10.97
N GLY A 141 -1.55 21.31 11.26
CA GLY A 141 -2.52 22.40 11.35
C GLY A 141 -2.92 23.03 10.01
N ALA A 142 -2.20 22.72 8.92
CA ALA A 142 -2.46 23.29 7.60
C ALA A 142 -3.66 22.59 6.92
N PRO A 143 -4.40 23.29 6.04
CA PRO A 143 -5.47 22.67 5.28
C PRO A 143 -4.92 21.63 4.30
N VAL A 144 -5.50 20.43 4.30
CA VAL A 144 -5.21 19.42 3.26
C VAL A 144 -5.69 19.91 1.89
N PRO A 145 -4.87 19.88 0.83
CA PRO A 145 -5.23 20.31 -0.51
C PRO A 145 -6.50 19.64 -1.06
N ALA A 146 -7.33 20.42 -1.75
CA ALA A 146 -8.64 19.97 -2.21
C ALA A 146 -8.56 18.82 -3.22
N HIS A 147 -7.55 18.80 -4.10
CA HIS A 147 -7.39 17.75 -5.11
C HIS A 147 -7.09 16.38 -4.51
N LEU A 148 -6.46 16.32 -3.33
CA LEU A 148 -6.24 15.07 -2.61
C LEU A 148 -7.50 14.58 -1.90
N ARG A 149 -8.35 15.51 -1.41
CA ARG A 149 -9.64 15.16 -0.78
C ARG A 149 -10.64 14.59 -1.78
N SER A 150 -10.62 15.06 -3.03
CA SER A 150 -11.54 14.64 -4.09
C SER A 150 -11.05 13.45 -4.92
N LEU A 151 -9.95 12.77 -4.52
CA LEU A 151 -9.45 11.60 -5.24
C LEU A 151 -10.50 10.49 -5.36
N LYS A 152 -11.32 10.29 -4.32
CA LYS A 152 -12.40 9.29 -4.32
C LYS A 152 -13.48 9.58 -5.36
N ASP A 153 -13.75 10.86 -5.63
CA ASP A 153 -14.78 11.29 -6.58
C ASP A 153 -14.41 10.96 -8.03
N ASN A 154 -13.12 10.71 -8.27
CA ASN A 154 -12.55 10.42 -9.59
C ASN A 154 -12.19 8.95 -9.78
N LEU A 155 -12.62 8.06 -8.87
CA LEU A 155 -12.41 6.63 -9.03
C LEU A 155 -13.24 6.10 -10.20
N ALA A 156 -12.61 5.22 -11.00
CA ALA A 156 -13.27 4.59 -12.13
C ALA A 156 -14.46 3.75 -11.64
N GLN A 157 -15.63 3.97 -12.22
CA GLN A 157 -16.78 3.08 -12.09
C GLN A 157 -16.62 1.91 -13.06
N ASP A 158 -17.16 0.74 -12.72
CA ASP A 158 -17.17 -0.46 -13.56
C ASP A 158 -15.76 -0.92 -14.00
N ILE A 159 -14.94 -1.32 -13.02
CA ILE A 159 -13.56 -1.79 -13.25
C ILE A 159 -13.60 -3.12 -14.03
N PRO A 160 -13.20 -3.14 -15.30
CA PRO A 160 -13.26 -4.35 -16.10
C PRO A 160 -12.41 -5.45 -15.46
N ALA A 161 -12.82 -6.69 -15.70
CA ALA A 161 -11.96 -7.83 -15.40
C ALA A 161 -10.61 -7.62 -16.13
N PRO A 162 -9.48 -8.03 -15.52
CA PRO A 162 -8.19 -7.98 -16.20
C PRO A 162 -8.30 -8.65 -17.57
N ALA A 163 -7.74 -8.00 -18.59
CA ALA A 163 -7.65 -8.63 -19.91
C ALA A 163 -6.85 -9.94 -19.76
N LYS A 164 -7.29 -11.01 -20.44
CA LYS A 164 -6.48 -12.23 -20.54
C LYS A 164 -5.12 -11.84 -21.15
N ALA A 165 -4.06 -11.98 -20.38
CA ALA A 165 -2.71 -11.75 -20.88
C ALA A 165 -2.22 -13.01 -21.56
N ASP A 166 -1.41 -12.85 -22.61
CA ASP A 166 -0.64 -13.94 -23.18
C ASP A 166 0.41 -14.40 -22.14
N GLY A 167 0.42 -15.70 -21.80
CA GLY A 167 1.33 -16.25 -20.79
C GLY A 167 0.64 -17.14 -19.76
N ALA A 168 1.22 -17.23 -18.57
CA ALA A 168 0.67 -18.05 -17.49
C ALA A 168 -0.71 -17.51 -17.03
N PRO A 169 -1.66 -18.39 -16.66
CA PRO A 169 -2.99 -17.97 -16.24
C PRO A 169 -2.95 -16.97 -15.07
N HIS A 170 -3.63 -15.84 -15.22
CA HIS A 170 -3.83 -14.91 -14.12
C HIS A 170 -5.30 -14.54 -13.96
N VAL A 171 -5.74 -14.33 -12.73
CA VAL A 171 -7.14 -13.98 -12.42
C VAL A 171 -7.22 -12.98 -11.26
N GLN A 172 -8.26 -12.14 -11.26
CA GLN A 172 -8.67 -11.31 -10.13
C GLN A 172 -10.15 -11.62 -9.80
N PRO A 173 -10.43 -12.68 -9.02
CA PRO A 173 -11.80 -13.03 -8.66
C PRO A 173 -12.46 -11.93 -7.81
N GLU A 174 -13.75 -11.70 -8.01
CA GLU A 174 -14.53 -10.70 -7.26
C GLU A 174 -15.08 -11.25 -5.93
N ASN A 175 -15.06 -12.57 -5.75
CA ASN A 175 -15.52 -13.24 -4.55
C ASN A 175 -14.89 -14.64 -4.42
N SER A 176 -15.11 -15.28 -3.27
CA SER A 176 -14.59 -16.62 -2.98
C SER A 176 -15.17 -17.71 -3.87
N ASP A 177 -16.42 -17.59 -4.33
CA ASP A 177 -17.04 -18.55 -5.27
C ASP A 177 -16.34 -18.54 -6.63
N ALA A 178 -16.03 -17.35 -7.18
CA ALA A 178 -15.29 -17.20 -8.42
C ALA A 178 -13.87 -17.74 -8.31
N LEU A 179 -13.22 -17.55 -7.16
CA LEU A 179 -11.92 -18.17 -6.87
C LEU A 179 -12.04 -19.70 -6.83
N ALA A 180 -13.04 -20.23 -6.10
CA ALA A 180 -13.27 -21.67 -5.95
C ALA A 180 -13.63 -22.36 -7.27
N ALA A 181 -14.25 -21.64 -8.22
CA ALA A 181 -14.51 -22.15 -9.56
C ALA A 181 -13.23 -22.23 -10.42
N TRP A 182 -12.29 -21.30 -10.24
CA TRP A 182 -11.06 -21.21 -11.05
C TRP A 182 -9.91 -22.07 -10.52
N TYR A 183 -9.79 -22.18 -9.19
CA TYR A 183 -8.64 -22.81 -8.53
C TYR A 183 -8.47 -24.31 -8.80
N PRO A 184 -9.54 -25.14 -8.93
CA PRO A 184 -9.39 -26.56 -9.27
C PRO A 184 -8.68 -26.82 -10.61
N ASP A 185 -8.84 -25.91 -11.57
CA ASP A 185 -8.17 -25.96 -12.88
C ASP A 185 -6.73 -25.40 -12.83
N ASN A 186 -6.36 -24.72 -11.74
CA ASN A 186 -5.07 -24.07 -11.54
C ASN A 186 -4.55 -24.32 -10.10
N PRO A 187 -4.41 -25.59 -9.66
CA PRO A 187 -4.17 -25.91 -8.25
C PRO A 187 -2.81 -25.42 -7.74
N ASP A 188 -1.83 -25.28 -8.64
CA ASP A 188 -0.49 -24.77 -8.32
C ASP A 188 -0.39 -23.24 -8.40
N ALA A 189 -1.49 -22.54 -8.64
CA ALA A 189 -1.48 -21.09 -8.74
C ALA A 189 -1.10 -20.43 -7.41
N THR A 190 -0.23 -19.43 -7.48
CA THR A 190 0.10 -18.63 -6.31
C THR A 190 -1.06 -17.68 -5.99
N LEU A 191 -1.63 -17.83 -4.79
CA LEU A 191 -2.64 -16.90 -4.28
C LEU A 191 -1.96 -15.67 -3.69
N ILE A 192 -2.31 -14.49 -4.21
CA ILE A 192 -1.69 -13.21 -3.84
C ILE A 192 -2.73 -12.33 -3.14
N ALA A 193 -2.57 -12.17 -1.83
CA ALA A 193 -3.36 -11.24 -1.02
C ALA A 193 -2.71 -9.84 -1.01
N GLY A 194 -2.01 -9.50 0.08
CA GLY A 194 -1.28 -8.24 0.23
C GLY A 194 0.05 -8.15 -0.54
N ALA A 195 0.56 -9.28 -1.04
CA ALA A 195 1.86 -9.42 -1.68
C ALA A 195 3.09 -9.06 -0.81
N THR A 196 2.93 -8.87 0.50
CA THR A 196 4.03 -8.44 1.38
C THR A 196 5.13 -9.49 1.56
N ASP A 197 4.84 -10.77 1.29
CA ASP A 197 5.82 -11.86 1.24
C ASP A 197 6.07 -12.32 -0.21
N VAL A 198 4.99 -12.56 -0.96
CA VAL A 198 5.08 -12.99 -2.38
C VAL A 198 5.81 -11.97 -3.25
N GLY A 199 5.69 -10.67 -2.94
CA GLY A 199 6.46 -9.62 -3.60
C GLY A 199 7.97 -9.88 -3.52
N LEU A 200 8.48 -10.32 -2.37
CA LEU A 200 9.90 -10.62 -2.17
C LEU A 200 10.33 -11.85 -2.98
N TRP A 201 9.42 -12.81 -3.23
CA TRP A 201 9.74 -13.94 -4.09
C TRP A 201 10.11 -13.48 -5.50
N VAL A 202 9.44 -12.43 -6.00
CA VAL A 202 9.73 -11.81 -7.30
C VAL A 202 10.93 -10.87 -7.19
N THR A 203 10.90 -9.89 -6.28
CA THR A 203 11.89 -8.80 -6.25
C THR A 203 13.25 -9.19 -5.68
N LYS A 204 13.30 -10.15 -4.75
CA LYS A 204 14.53 -10.63 -4.10
C LYS A 204 14.88 -12.05 -4.51
N GLY A 205 13.87 -12.90 -4.65
CA GLY A 205 14.04 -14.28 -5.06
C GLY A 205 14.16 -14.47 -6.57
N PHE A 206 13.84 -13.43 -7.37
CA PHE A 206 13.80 -13.49 -8.83
C PHE A 206 13.00 -14.70 -9.35
N ARG A 207 11.91 -15.05 -8.66
CA ARG A 207 11.05 -16.19 -8.98
C ARG A 207 9.98 -15.78 -9.97
N GLU A 208 9.82 -16.60 -11.01
CA GLU A 208 8.65 -16.59 -11.88
C GLU A 208 7.52 -17.38 -11.20
N LEU A 209 6.38 -16.72 -10.96
CA LEU A 209 5.29 -17.31 -10.16
C LEU A 209 4.37 -18.24 -10.97
N GLY A 210 4.49 -18.27 -12.29
CA GLY A 210 3.58 -19.04 -13.14
C GLY A 210 2.14 -18.52 -13.02
N ALA A 211 1.19 -19.42 -12.75
CA ALA A 211 -0.20 -19.04 -12.59
C ALA A 211 -0.42 -18.27 -11.28
N VAL A 212 -1.22 -17.20 -11.30
CA VAL A 212 -1.45 -16.34 -10.12
C VAL A 212 -2.90 -15.92 -9.97
N ALA A 213 -3.39 -15.84 -8.74
CA ALA A 213 -4.72 -15.29 -8.43
C ALA A 213 -4.60 -14.15 -7.42
N PHE A 214 -5.03 -12.96 -7.82
CA PHE A 214 -5.01 -11.76 -6.99
C PHE A 214 -6.33 -11.62 -6.22
N LEU A 215 -6.26 -11.76 -4.91
CA LEU A 215 -7.45 -11.88 -4.04
C LEU A 215 -7.99 -10.53 -3.56
N ASN A 216 -7.34 -9.41 -3.91
CA ASN A 216 -7.69 -8.07 -3.43
C ASN A 216 -9.08 -7.57 -3.85
N ARG A 217 -9.79 -8.28 -4.74
CA ARG A 217 -11.18 -8.01 -5.13
C ARG A 217 -12.20 -8.93 -4.47
N CYS A 218 -11.79 -9.99 -3.76
CA CYS A 218 -12.69 -10.87 -3.02
C CYS A 218 -13.25 -10.18 -1.78
N ALA A 219 -14.29 -9.37 -1.95
CA ALA A 219 -14.85 -8.54 -0.88
C ALA A 219 -15.44 -9.38 0.27
N ASP A 220 -16.00 -10.54 -0.05
CA ASP A 220 -16.56 -11.52 0.89
C ASP A 220 -15.50 -12.20 1.79
N LEU A 221 -14.23 -12.14 1.40
CA LEU A 221 -13.12 -12.60 2.22
C LEU A 221 -12.55 -11.52 3.15
N ARG A 222 -13.07 -10.29 3.12
CA ARG A 222 -12.60 -9.17 3.95
C ARG A 222 -13.68 -8.79 4.97
N GLY A 223 -13.24 -8.37 6.15
CA GLY A 223 -14.11 -7.86 7.21
C GLY A 223 -13.95 -8.61 8.52
N ILE A 224 -14.61 -8.08 9.55
CA ILE A 224 -14.64 -8.68 10.88
C ILE A 224 -16.09 -8.66 11.36
N THR A 225 -16.64 -9.83 11.66
CA THR A 225 -17.97 -9.98 12.27
C THR A 225 -17.83 -10.51 13.69
N GLU A 226 -18.75 -10.11 14.56
CA GLU A 226 -18.78 -10.50 15.97
C GLU A 226 -20.13 -11.11 16.29
N ASP A 227 -20.12 -12.30 16.90
CA ASP A 227 -21.31 -12.98 17.40
C ASP A 227 -21.08 -13.50 18.83
N GLU A 228 -22.06 -14.23 19.39
CA GLU A 228 -22.01 -14.76 20.75
C GLU A 228 -20.83 -15.73 21.00
N THR A 229 -20.25 -16.30 19.93
CA THR A 229 -19.15 -17.27 20.00
C THR A 229 -17.78 -16.63 19.81
N GLY A 230 -17.71 -15.41 19.29
CA GLY A 230 -16.49 -14.63 19.16
C GLY A 230 -16.38 -13.84 17.86
N LEU A 231 -15.13 -13.60 17.44
CA LEU A 231 -14.82 -12.84 16.23
C LEU A 231 -14.52 -13.79 15.07
N ARG A 232 -15.15 -13.51 13.92
CA ARG A 232 -14.78 -14.08 12.63
C ARG A 232 -14.08 -13.01 11.81
N ILE A 233 -12.83 -13.26 11.46
CA ILE A 233 -12.00 -12.35 10.67
C ILE A 233 -11.78 -12.97 9.30
N GLY A 234 -12.17 -12.25 8.24
CA GLY A 234 -11.92 -12.66 6.87
C GLY A 234 -10.44 -12.71 6.52
N ALA A 235 -10.04 -13.65 5.65
CA ALA A 235 -8.65 -13.87 5.25
C ALA A 235 -8.00 -12.65 4.56
N MET A 236 -8.81 -11.81 3.90
CA MET A 236 -8.37 -10.59 3.21
C MET A 236 -8.43 -9.34 4.09
N THR A 237 -8.79 -9.46 5.37
CA THR A 237 -8.73 -8.35 6.33
C THR A 237 -7.28 -7.95 6.57
N THR A 238 -6.99 -6.67 6.39
CA THR A 238 -5.63 -6.12 6.55
C THR A 238 -5.20 -6.12 8.01
N LEU A 239 -3.89 -6.19 8.27
CA LEU A 239 -3.37 -6.12 9.63
C LEU A 239 -3.69 -4.78 10.30
N THR A 240 -3.81 -3.69 9.54
CA THR A 240 -4.31 -2.39 10.05
C THR A 240 -5.75 -2.49 10.57
N GLU A 241 -6.65 -3.15 9.84
CA GLU A 241 -8.04 -3.35 10.28
C GLU A 241 -8.13 -4.28 11.49
N VAL A 242 -7.32 -5.34 11.50
CA VAL A 242 -7.22 -6.27 12.65
C VAL A 242 -6.69 -5.52 13.88
N GLU A 243 -5.64 -4.71 13.75
CA GLU A 243 -5.10 -3.89 14.83
C GLU A 243 -6.19 -2.97 15.39
N ALA A 244 -6.91 -2.25 14.53
CA ALA A 244 -7.96 -1.31 14.96
C ALA A 244 -9.08 -1.99 15.74
N LYS A 245 -9.53 -3.19 15.32
CA LYS A 245 -10.60 -3.93 15.99
C LYS A 245 -10.14 -4.64 17.26
N LEU A 246 -8.94 -5.22 17.25
CA LEU A 246 -8.46 -6.06 18.36
C LEU A 246 -7.76 -5.27 19.46
N SER A 247 -7.17 -4.11 19.18
CA SER A 247 -6.44 -3.34 20.21
C SER A 247 -7.28 -2.98 21.44
N PRO A 248 -8.57 -2.56 21.31
CA PRO A 248 -9.42 -2.28 22.47
C PRO A 248 -9.79 -3.53 23.28
N LEU A 249 -9.87 -4.70 22.62
CA LEU A 249 -10.26 -5.98 23.23
C LEU A 249 -9.06 -6.68 23.88
N PHE A 250 -7.89 -6.59 23.25
CA PHE A 250 -6.66 -7.24 23.62
C PHE A 250 -5.49 -6.23 23.54
N PRO A 251 -5.30 -5.37 24.55
CA PRO A 251 -4.31 -4.30 24.48
C PRO A 251 -2.87 -4.78 24.23
N SER A 252 -2.48 -5.92 24.79
CA SER A 252 -1.16 -6.52 24.56
C SER A 252 -0.94 -6.93 23.10
N LEU A 253 -1.98 -7.47 22.45
CA LEU A 253 -1.96 -7.79 21.03
C LEU A 253 -1.88 -6.51 20.19
N GLY A 254 -2.62 -5.46 20.57
CA GLY A 254 -2.54 -4.16 19.90
C GLY A 254 -1.13 -3.57 19.93
N VAL A 255 -0.43 -3.64 21.06
CA VAL A 255 0.98 -3.20 21.17
C VAL A 255 1.91 -4.00 20.27
N MET A 256 1.67 -5.31 20.15
CA MET A 256 2.43 -6.18 19.24
C MET A 256 2.17 -5.81 17.77
N LEU A 257 0.90 -5.74 17.36
CA LEU A 257 0.51 -5.43 15.99
C LEU A 257 1.02 -4.07 15.54
N ARG A 258 1.04 -3.05 16.41
CA ARG A 258 1.62 -1.74 16.10
C ARG A 258 3.09 -1.80 15.68
N ARG A 259 3.83 -2.80 16.17
CA ARG A 259 5.25 -3.06 15.84
C ARG A 259 5.43 -4.08 14.73
N TYR A 260 4.34 -4.64 14.22
CA TYR A 260 4.35 -5.65 13.18
C TYR A 260 4.51 -4.96 11.82
N GLY A 261 5.74 -4.98 11.29
CA GLY A 261 6.07 -4.29 10.04
C GLY A 261 5.85 -2.77 10.12
N SER A 262 5.96 -2.12 8.96
CA SER A 262 5.59 -0.71 8.82
C SER A 262 4.09 -0.51 8.67
N THR A 263 3.61 0.72 8.83
CA THR A 263 2.23 1.09 8.50
C THR A 263 1.90 0.74 7.04
N GLN A 264 2.83 0.97 6.11
CA GLN A 264 2.68 0.61 4.70
C GLN A 264 2.51 -0.89 4.49
N VAL A 265 3.31 -1.71 5.19
CA VAL A 265 3.18 -3.16 5.18
C VAL A 265 1.84 -3.59 5.78
N ARG A 266 1.44 -3.07 6.95
CA ARG A 266 0.16 -3.45 7.60
C ARG A 266 -1.07 -3.07 6.78
N ASN A 267 -0.99 -1.98 6.01
CA ASN A 267 -2.04 -1.54 5.10
C ASN A 267 -2.25 -2.48 3.90
N ALA A 268 -1.28 -3.35 3.59
CA ALA A 268 -1.37 -4.34 2.52
C ALA A 268 -1.48 -5.78 3.06
N ALA A 269 -0.65 -6.14 4.04
CA ALA A 269 -0.59 -7.46 4.66
C ALA A 269 -1.97 -7.85 5.20
N THR A 270 -2.40 -9.07 4.90
CA THR A 270 -3.68 -9.60 5.37
C THR A 270 -3.46 -10.68 6.41
N LEU A 271 -4.42 -10.86 7.31
CA LEU A 271 -4.34 -11.90 8.34
C LEU A 271 -4.21 -13.30 7.72
N GLY A 272 -5.02 -13.59 6.69
CA GLY A 272 -4.97 -14.88 6.00
C GLY A 272 -3.65 -15.11 5.28
N GLY A 273 -3.10 -14.07 4.64
CA GLY A 273 -1.78 -14.14 4.00
C GLY A 273 -0.68 -14.43 5.00
N ASN A 274 -0.73 -13.79 6.17
CA ASN A 274 0.23 -14.02 7.25
C ASN A 274 0.20 -15.47 7.77
N ILE A 275 -0.99 -15.99 8.06
CA ILE A 275 -1.18 -17.37 8.53
C ILE A 275 -0.74 -18.38 7.46
N ALA A 276 -1.13 -18.17 6.21
CA ALA A 276 -0.82 -19.08 5.10
C ALA A 276 0.68 -19.10 4.75
N ASN A 277 1.37 -17.96 4.91
CA ASN A 277 2.82 -17.89 4.70
C ASN A 277 3.58 -18.78 5.68
N GLY A 278 3.09 -18.92 6.92
CA GLY A 278 3.64 -19.85 7.90
C GLY A 278 5.13 -19.62 8.21
N SER A 279 5.58 -18.36 8.16
CA SER A 279 6.97 -18.01 8.49
C SER A 279 7.31 -18.44 9.92
N PRO A 280 8.50 -19.06 10.13
CA PRO A 280 8.94 -19.56 11.44
C PRO A 280 9.19 -18.47 12.48
#